data_AF-A0A955DV39-F1
#
_entry.id   AF-A0A955DV39-F1
#
_cell.length_a   1.000
_cell.length_b   1.000
_cell.length_c   1.000
_cell.angle_alpha   90.00
_cell.angle_beta   90.00
_cell.angle_gamma   90.00
#
_symmetry.space_group_name_H-M   'P 1'
#
loop_
_entity.id
_entity.type
_entity.pdbx_description
1 polymer ?
#
loop_
_entity_poly.entity_id
_entity_poly.type
_entity_poly.pdbx_seq_one_letter_code
_entity_poly.pdbx_strand_id
1 'polypeptide(L)'
;MRRLPLEERHAALAAALPVCSPEEAEAFAPDLIEIASSDHEIADDAFATCVRAWARVDDLSRSAISGMVRAGRDRIREALTRSPDLREPALSILESTSDLRLAWIAGDVLGDEHLGPRAERLLLGLTLVASDLDPEVLGTTSFEVETKPRVRHEIEDEDIVAFIAEGRRTLERYSTHKRRGVLLLALAFADHPEIRKVIESEGAAHTAMNGLLRWLRSPLARTRAIEWLGSDTFGAASLDRLSRAESAEDHECVLRRSHLLLRPSRAARLSMLSIRARTIEGSSEVYIPTGTA
;
A
#
# COMPACT_ATOMS: atom_id res chain seq x y z
N MET A 1 26.89 -0.36 -28.41
CA MET A 1 26.43 -1.53 -27.64
C MET A 1 25.53 -2.49 -28.40
N ARG A 2 24.46 -2.05 -29.08
CA ARG A 2 23.46 -2.92 -29.75
C ARG A 2 23.96 -3.96 -30.78
N ARG A 3 25.24 -3.92 -31.17
CA ARG A 3 25.84 -4.93 -32.08
C ARG A 3 26.47 -6.11 -31.34
N LEU A 4 26.63 -6.02 -30.01
CA LEU A 4 27.16 -7.10 -29.20
C LEU A 4 26.07 -8.14 -28.92
N PRO A 5 26.42 -9.42 -28.77
CA PRO A 5 25.53 -10.45 -28.20
C PRO A 5 24.91 -9.99 -26.88
N LEU A 6 23.70 -10.47 -26.60
CA LEU A 6 22.93 -10.06 -25.43
C LEU A 6 23.68 -10.28 -24.10
N GLU A 7 24.35 -11.42 -23.96
CA GLU A 7 25.21 -11.76 -22.80
C GLU A 7 26.36 -10.76 -22.63
N GLU A 8 27.05 -10.41 -23.71
CA GLU A 8 28.15 -9.44 -23.67
C GLU A 8 27.65 -8.02 -23.35
N ARG A 9 26.45 -7.65 -23.84
CA ARG A 9 25.80 -6.38 -23.46
C ARG A 9 25.48 -6.35 -21.98
N HIS A 10 24.88 -7.42 -21.46
CA HIS A 10 24.55 -7.54 -20.04
C HIS A 10 25.81 -7.48 -19.17
N ALA A 11 26.85 -8.25 -19.50
CA ALA A 11 28.11 -8.21 -18.77
C ALA A 11 28.76 -6.82 -18.79
N ALA A 12 28.74 -6.14 -19.94
CA ALA A 12 29.24 -4.77 -20.06
C ALA A 12 28.45 -3.77 -19.19
N LEU A 13 27.12 -3.89 -19.16
CA LEU A 13 26.27 -3.05 -18.32
C LEU A 13 26.47 -3.32 -16.83
N ALA A 14 26.55 -4.59 -16.45
CA ALA A 14 26.81 -4.99 -15.07
C ALA A 14 28.16 -4.47 -14.55
N ALA A 15 29.17 -4.40 -15.42
CA ALA A 15 30.47 -3.81 -15.09
C ALA A 15 30.44 -2.26 -15.08
N ALA A 16 29.66 -1.63 -15.96
CA ALA A 16 29.63 -0.18 -16.12
C ALA A 16 28.75 0.53 -15.07
N LEU A 17 27.56 0.00 -14.77
CA LEU A 17 26.59 0.62 -13.85
C LEU A 17 27.15 0.93 -12.45
N PRO A 18 28.05 0.11 -11.88
CA PRO A 18 28.67 0.43 -10.59
C PRO A 18 29.63 1.63 -10.58
N VAL A 19 30.09 2.10 -11.74
CA VAL A 19 31.13 3.14 -11.84
C VAL A 19 30.71 4.35 -12.69
N CYS A 20 29.60 4.26 -13.41
CA CYS A 20 29.13 5.31 -14.30
C CYS A 20 28.46 6.48 -13.55
N SER A 21 28.45 7.67 -14.15
CA SER A 21 27.67 8.80 -13.64
C SER A 21 26.16 8.52 -13.73
N PRO A 22 25.30 9.28 -13.01
CA PRO A 22 23.85 9.16 -13.17
C PRO A 22 23.38 9.36 -14.62
N GLU A 23 23.99 10.30 -15.36
CA GLU A 23 23.64 10.57 -16.77
C GLU A 23 24.05 9.40 -17.68
N GLU A 24 25.19 8.77 -17.41
CA GLU A 24 25.63 7.57 -18.13
C GLU A 24 24.74 6.35 -17.80
N ALA A 25 24.31 6.20 -16.54
CA ALA A 25 23.38 5.15 -16.12
C ALA A 25 22.02 5.29 -16.83
N GLU A 26 21.54 6.53 -16.99
CA GLU A 26 20.31 6.84 -17.73
C GLU A 26 20.42 6.43 -19.20
N ALA A 27 21.55 6.71 -19.85
CA ALA A 27 21.78 6.30 -21.23
C ALA A 27 21.71 4.77 -21.45
N PHE A 28 21.92 3.99 -20.39
CA PHE A 28 21.81 2.53 -20.41
C PHE A 28 20.41 1.97 -20.15
N ALA A 29 19.47 2.78 -19.64
CA ALA A 29 18.13 2.32 -19.28
C ALA A 29 17.40 1.57 -20.43
N PRO A 30 17.40 2.03 -21.69
CA PRO A 30 16.75 1.30 -22.78
C PRO A 30 17.38 -0.08 -23.06
N ASP A 31 18.71 -0.19 -22.93
CA ASP A 31 19.40 -1.46 -23.13
C ASP A 31 19.08 -2.44 -21.99
N LEU A 32 18.94 -1.95 -20.74
CA LEU A 32 18.50 -2.75 -19.60
C LEU A 32 17.05 -3.23 -19.75
N ILE A 33 16.14 -2.37 -20.24
CA ILE A 33 14.75 -2.73 -20.58
C ILE A 33 14.72 -3.87 -21.59
N GLU A 34 15.50 -3.74 -22.66
CA GLU A 34 15.59 -4.75 -23.71
C GLU A 34 16.11 -6.09 -23.16
N ILE A 35 17.15 -6.06 -22.32
CA ILE A 35 17.73 -7.26 -21.72
C ILE A 35 16.76 -7.91 -20.72
N ALA A 36 16.11 -7.16 -19.84
CA ALA A 36 15.15 -7.76 -18.89
C ALA A 36 13.92 -8.36 -19.59
N SER A 37 13.63 -7.89 -20.81
CA SER A 37 12.55 -8.43 -21.66
C SER A 37 12.95 -9.68 -22.43
N SER A 38 14.21 -10.11 -22.36
CA SER A 38 14.78 -11.23 -23.13
C SER A 38 14.78 -12.56 -22.36
N ASP A 39 15.70 -13.48 -22.70
CA ASP A 39 15.78 -14.86 -22.19
C ASP A 39 15.93 -14.95 -20.66
N HIS A 40 15.51 -16.08 -20.08
CA HIS A 40 15.21 -16.25 -18.65
C HIS A 40 16.41 -16.03 -17.73
N GLU A 41 17.59 -16.56 -18.04
CA GLU A 41 18.75 -16.46 -17.14
C GLU A 41 19.38 -15.05 -17.14
N ILE A 42 19.47 -14.42 -18.31
CA ILE A 42 20.09 -13.09 -18.45
C ILE A 42 19.20 -12.00 -17.85
N ALA A 43 17.87 -12.17 -17.93
CA ALA A 43 16.91 -11.23 -17.38
C ALA A 43 17.01 -11.10 -15.84
N ASP A 44 17.28 -12.20 -15.13
CA ASP A 44 17.41 -12.19 -13.66
C ASP A 44 18.63 -11.39 -13.21
N ASP A 45 19.79 -11.63 -13.82
CA ASP A 45 21.01 -10.91 -13.50
C ASP A 45 20.95 -9.45 -13.94
N ALA A 46 20.29 -9.16 -15.07
CA ALA A 46 20.05 -7.79 -15.51
C ALA A 46 19.17 -7.04 -14.52
N PHE A 47 18.11 -7.69 -14.02
CA PHE A 47 17.25 -7.11 -12.99
C PHE A 47 18.01 -6.87 -11.68
N ALA A 48 18.77 -7.86 -11.20
CA ALA A 48 19.62 -7.71 -10.02
C ALA A 48 20.56 -6.50 -10.15
N THR A 49 21.10 -6.30 -11.35
CA THR A 49 21.95 -5.16 -11.68
C THR A 49 21.16 -3.84 -11.64
N CYS A 50 19.98 -3.76 -12.26
CA CYS A 50 19.11 -2.58 -12.21
C CYS A 50 18.72 -2.20 -10.77
N VAL A 51 18.34 -3.19 -9.97
CA VAL A 51 17.94 -3.02 -8.57
C VAL A 51 19.11 -2.49 -7.74
N ARG A 52 20.32 -3.02 -7.93
CA ARG A 52 21.53 -2.55 -7.26
C ARG A 52 21.93 -1.13 -7.71
N ALA A 53 21.71 -0.82 -8.98
CA ALA A 53 21.98 0.50 -9.54
C ALA A 53 20.92 1.55 -9.14
N TRP A 54 19.74 1.14 -8.67
CA TRP A 54 18.57 2.00 -8.42
C TRP A 54 18.89 3.28 -7.63
N ALA A 55 19.70 3.16 -6.58
CA ALA A 55 20.06 4.30 -5.72
C ALA A 55 20.86 5.40 -6.45
N ARG A 56 21.42 5.10 -7.63
CA ARG A 56 22.30 5.97 -8.40
C ARG A 56 21.67 6.55 -9.66
N VAL A 57 20.51 6.02 -10.05
CA VAL A 57 19.82 6.48 -11.25
C VAL A 57 18.91 7.67 -10.92
N ASP A 58 18.76 8.56 -11.89
CA ASP A 58 17.92 9.76 -11.82
C ASP A 58 16.42 9.42 -11.88
N ASP A 59 15.56 10.42 -11.69
CA ASP A 59 14.11 10.19 -11.61
C ASP A 59 13.49 9.72 -12.94
N LEU A 60 14.03 10.14 -14.10
CA LEU A 60 13.52 9.71 -15.40
C LEU A 60 13.77 8.22 -15.61
N SER A 61 14.98 7.75 -15.30
CA SER A 61 15.33 6.33 -15.40
C SER A 61 14.60 5.47 -14.39
N ARG A 62 14.30 6.00 -13.19
CA ARG A 62 13.48 5.29 -12.20
C ARG A 62 12.09 4.97 -12.74
N SER A 63 11.49 5.90 -13.50
CA SER A 63 10.20 5.65 -14.17
C SER A 63 10.30 4.49 -15.17
N ALA A 64 11.35 4.47 -16.00
CA ALA A 64 11.59 3.40 -16.97
C ALA A 64 11.81 2.03 -16.29
N ILE A 65 12.64 1.99 -15.24
CA ILE A 65 12.89 0.77 -14.46
C ILE A 65 11.60 0.32 -13.74
N SER A 66 10.78 1.23 -13.22
CA SER A 66 9.47 0.87 -12.64
C SER A 66 8.57 0.18 -13.67
N GLY A 67 8.53 0.70 -14.91
CA GLY A 67 7.84 0.07 -16.03
C GLY A 67 8.33 -1.36 -16.32
N MET A 68 9.64 -1.60 -16.24
CA MET A 68 10.21 -2.95 -16.34
C MET A 68 9.79 -3.83 -15.18
N VAL A 69 9.85 -3.30 -13.95
CA VAL A 69 9.49 -4.06 -12.74
C VAL A 69 8.03 -4.51 -12.82
N ARG A 70 7.16 -3.64 -13.34
CA ARG A 70 5.75 -3.94 -13.63
C ARG A 70 5.61 -5.05 -14.67
N ALA A 71 6.26 -4.93 -15.82
CA ALA A 71 6.16 -5.89 -16.91
C ALA A 71 6.74 -7.28 -16.54
N GLY A 72 7.80 -7.29 -15.72
CA GLY A 72 8.50 -8.49 -15.28
C GLY A 72 8.06 -9.06 -13.92
N ARG A 73 6.90 -8.66 -13.39
CA ARG A 73 6.46 -8.96 -12.00
C ARG A 73 6.75 -10.40 -11.56
N ASP A 74 6.29 -11.39 -12.32
CA ASP A 74 6.41 -12.80 -11.91
C ASP A 74 7.86 -13.28 -11.90
N ARG A 75 8.66 -12.84 -12.88
CA ARG A 75 10.10 -13.14 -12.94
C ARG A 75 10.84 -12.51 -11.76
N ILE A 76 10.51 -11.27 -11.44
CA ILE A 76 11.15 -10.55 -10.34
C ILE A 76 10.78 -11.17 -9.01
N ARG A 77 9.53 -11.60 -8.84
CA ARG A 77 9.12 -12.33 -7.64
C ARG A 77 9.91 -13.62 -7.48
N GLU A 78 10.16 -14.34 -8.57
CA GLU A 78 11.01 -15.53 -8.56
C GLU A 78 12.46 -15.19 -8.18
N ALA A 79 13.03 -14.13 -8.75
CA ALA A 79 14.36 -13.65 -8.43
C ALA A 79 14.50 -13.22 -6.94
N LEU A 80 13.53 -12.49 -6.39
CA LEU A 80 13.50 -12.10 -4.97
C LEU A 80 13.35 -13.30 -4.02
N THR A 81 12.77 -14.40 -4.51
CA THR A 81 12.67 -15.66 -3.77
C THR A 81 14.01 -16.38 -3.77
N ARG A 82 14.71 -16.43 -4.91
CA ARG A 82 16.03 -17.06 -5.06
C ARG A 82 17.18 -16.28 -4.41
N SER A 83 17.10 -14.96 -4.42
CA SER A 83 18.20 -14.05 -4.04
C SER A 83 17.74 -13.04 -2.97
N PRO A 84 17.83 -13.39 -1.66
CA PRO A 84 17.37 -12.52 -0.58
C PRO A 84 18.08 -11.16 -0.50
N ASP A 85 19.31 -11.05 -1.01
CA ASP A 85 20.10 -9.81 -1.10
C ASP A 85 19.44 -8.76 -2.00
N LEU A 86 18.52 -9.16 -2.89
CA LEU A 86 17.78 -8.25 -3.77
C LEU A 86 16.56 -7.60 -3.07
N ARG A 87 16.13 -8.10 -1.92
CA ARG A 87 14.90 -7.63 -1.24
C ARG A 87 15.02 -6.20 -0.73
N GLU A 88 16.15 -5.86 -0.11
CA GLU A 88 16.38 -4.51 0.41
C GLU A 88 16.39 -3.46 -0.72
N PRO A 89 17.18 -3.61 -1.79
CA PRO A 89 17.16 -2.64 -2.87
C PRO A 89 15.82 -2.65 -3.63
N ALA A 90 15.09 -3.77 -3.74
CA ALA A 90 13.72 -3.77 -4.27
C ALA A 90 12.73 -2.96 -3.40
N LEU A 91 12.85 -3.00 -2.08
CA LEU A 91 12.07 -2.10 -1.20
C LEU A 91 12.44 -0.63 -1.41
N SER A 92 13.71 -0.32 -1.70
CA SER A 92 14.12 1.05 -2.06
C SER A 92 13.47 1.54 -3.36
N ILE A 93 13.24 0.64 -4.33
CA ILE A 93 12.44 0.93 -5.54
C ILE A 93 11.03 1.34 -5.13
N LEU A 94 10.36 0.50 -4.34
CA LEU A 94 9.00 0.75 -3.88
C LEU A 94 8.88 2.06 -3.11
N GLU A 95 9.83 2.34 -2.22
CA GLU A 95 9.86 3.56 -1.41
C GLU A 95 9.96 4.83 -2.27
N SER A 96 10.86 4.83 -3.25
CA SER A 96 11.08 5.99 -4.10
C SER A 96 9.97 6.23 -5.13
N THR A 97 9.36 5.16 -5.66
CA THR A 97 8.29 5.26 -6.67
C THR A 97 6.91 5.43 -6.05
N SER A 98 6.68 4.83 -4.88
CA SER A 98 5.34 4.70 -4.28
C SER A 98 4.30 4.13 -5.25
N ASP A 99 4.73 3.29 -6.20
CA ASP A 99 3.85 2.68 -7.21
C ASP A 99 3.01 1.56 -6.56
N LEU A 100 1.69 1.72 -6.57
CA LEU A 100 0.73 0.75 -6.04
C LEU A 100 0.87 -0.64 -6.69
N ARG A 101 1.24 -0.68 -7.97
CA ARG A 101 1.45 -1.92 -8.73
C ARG A 101 2.65 -2.71 -8.22
N LEU A 102 3.54 -2.08 -7.46
CA LEU A 102 4.74 -2.68 -6.87
C LEU A 102 4.56 -3.09 -5.39
N ALA A 103 3.36 -2.91 -4.81
CA ALA A 103 3.09 -3.26 -3.41
C ALA A 103 3.40 -4.72 -3.05
N TRP A 104 3.41 -5.60 -4.04
CA TRP A 104 3.75 -7.01 -3.86
C TRP A 104 5.19 -7.24 -3.39
N ILE A 105 6.11 -6.30 -3.66
CA ILE A 105 7.48 -6.33 -3.14
C ILE A 105 7.44 -6.25 -1.61
N ALA A 106 6.64 -5.33 -1.06
CA ALA A 106 6.44 -5.26 0.39
C ALA A 106 5.76 -6.54 0.90
N GLY A 107 4.69 -6.98 0.23
CA GLY A 107 3.95 -8.20 0.58
C GLY A 107 4.83 -9.45 0.75
N ASP A 108 5.75 -9.68 -0.18
CA ASP A 108 6.64 -10.85 -0.15
C ASP A 108 7.79 -10.73 0.88
N VAL A 109 8.11 -9.52 1.35
CA VAL A 109 9.20 -9.26 2.33
C VAL A 109 8.68 -9.07 3.77
N LEU A 110 7.37 -8.99 4.02
CA LEU A 110 6.81 -8.78 5.37
C LEU A 110 7.21 -9.81 6.43
N GLY A 111 7.43 -11.06 6.00
CA GLY A 111 7.86 -12.16 6.87
C GLY A 111 9.34 -12.11 7.24
N ASP A 112 10.13 -11.26 6.59
CA ASP A 112 11.53 -11.04 6.92
C ASP A 112 11.65 -10.30 8.26
N GLU A 113 12.55 -10.74 9.12
CA GLU A 113 12.74 -10.18 10.46
C GLU A 113 13.29 -8.74 10.40
N HIS A 114 14.26 -8.51 9.52
CA HIS A 114 14.97 -7.25 9.40
C HIS A 114 14.25 -6.27 8.48
N LEU A 115 13.73 -6.76 7.35
CA LEU A 115 13.10 -5.92 6.34
C LEU A 115 11.58 -5.74 6.56
N GLY A 116 10.94 -6.64 7.32
CA GLY A 116 9.50 -6.63 7.55
C GLY A 116 8.93 -5.31 8.10
N PRO A 117 9.56 -4.64 9.10
CA PRO A 117 9.07 -3.33 9.58
C PRO A 117 9.14 -2.23 8.52
N ARG A 118 10.14 -2.24 7.63
CA ARG A 118 10.23 -1.29 6.51
C ARG A 118 9.15 -1.59 5.47
N ALA A 119 8.98 -2.86 5.08
CA ALA A 119 7.92 -3.28 4.18
C ALA A 119 6.52 -2.92 4.71
N GLU A 120 6.27 -3.10 6.01
CA GLU A 120 5.02 -2.73 6.66
C GLU A 120 4.73 -1.23 6.57
N ARG A 121 5.73 -0.37 6.83
CA ARG A 121 5.59 1.09 6.69
C ARG A 121 5.29 1.51 5.26
N LEU A 122 5.98 0.92 4.28
CA LEU A 122 5.74 1.19 2.87
C LEU A 122 4.33 0.78 2.46
N LEU A 123 3.88 -0.41 2.86
CA LEU A 123 2.52 -0.88 2.56
C LEU A 123 1.45 0.02 3.19
N LEU A 124 1.69 0.55 4.39
CA LEU A 124 0.82 1.55 5.02
C LEU A 124 0.81 2.88 4.24
N GLY A 125 1.95 3.37 3.78
CA GLY A 125 2.01 4.55 2.92
C GLY A 125 1.21 4.37 1.63
N LEU A 126 1.39 3.23 0.95
CA LEU A 126 0.62 2.88 -0.24
C LEU A 126 -0.88 2.73 0.06
N THR A 127 -1.23 2.22 1.25
CA THR A 127 -2.64 2.13 1.69
C THR A 127 -3.26 3.52 1.79
N LEU A 128 -2.58 4.47 2.45
CA LEU A 128 -3.08 5.84 2.60
C LEU A 128 -3.27 6.50 1.23
N VAL A 129 -2.30 6.32 0.33
CA VAL A 129 -2.35 6.83 -1.05
C VAL A 129 -3.52 6.21 -1.82
N ALA A 130 -3.67 4.89 -1.80
CA ALA A 130 -4.72 4.17 -2.53
C ALA A 130 -6.14 4.39 -1.97
N SER A 131 -6.27 4.75 -0.69
CA SER A 131 -7.56 5.00 -0.04
C SER A 131 -7.91 6.48 0.11
N ASP A 132 -7.03 7.37 -0.37
CA ASP A 132 -7.15 8.83 -0.20
C ASP A 132 -7.42 9.24 1.26
N LEU A 133 -6.73 8.56 2.19
CA LEU A 133 -6.88 8.79 3.62
C LEU A 133 -5.75 9.68 4.15
N ASP A 134 -6.13 10.65 4.98
CA ASP A 134 -5.15 11.44 5.73
C ASP A 134 -4.40 10.54 6.73
N PRO A 135 -3.06 10.62 6.83
CA PRO A 135 -2.29 9.88 7.83
C PRO A 135 -2.81 10.01 9.27
N GLU A 136 -3.41 11.14 9.64
CA GLU A 136 -4.00 11.38 10.96
C GLU A 136 -5.12 10.37 11.31
N VAL A 137 -5.79 9.77 10.31
CA VAL A 137 -6.84 8.76 10.58
C VAL A 137 -6.31 7.47 11.18
N LEU A 138 -4.99 7.23 11.07
CA LEU A 138 -4.32 6.13 11.75
C LEU A 138 -4.04 6.46 13.23
N GLY A 139 -4.12 7.73 13.63
CA GLY A 139 -3.92 8.20 15.00
C GLY A 139 -2.44 8.19 15.43
N THR A 140 -2.21 8.28 16.74
CA THR A 140 -0.85 8.34 17.34
C THR A 140 -0.08 7.02 17.30
N THR A 141 -0.56 6.02 16.55
CA THR A 141 0.23 4.83 16.23
C THR A 141 1.35 5.19 15.26
N SER A 142 2.29 6.01 15.72
CA SER A 142 3.76 5.92 15.69
C SER A 142 4.47 5.37 14.45
N PHE A 143 3.78 5.20 13.34
CA PHE A 143 4.42 5.05 12.07
C PHE A 143 4.74 6.48 11.63
N GLU A 144 6.00 6.85 11.76
CA GLU A 144 6.58 7.88 10.90
C GLU A 144 6.49 7.34 9.47
N VAL A 145 5.29 7.38 8.91
CA VAL A 145 5.06 7.14 7.50
C VAL A 145 5.52 8.44 6.84
N GLU A 146 6.64 8.39 6.14
CA GLU A 146 6.96 9.45 5.19
C GLU A 146 5.90 9.39 4.09
N THR A 147 4.90 10.27 4.19
CA THR A 147 3.69 10.25 3.37
C THR A 147 3.87 10.96 2.03
N LYS A 148 5.10 11.32 1.68
CA LYS A 148 5.38 12.06 0.46
C LYS A 148 5.95 11.10 -0.59
N PRO A 149 5.12 10.56 -1.49
CA PRO A 149 5.62 9.92 -2.69
C PRO A 149 6.54 10.91 -3.42
N ARG A 150 7.77 10.50 -3.70
CA ARG A 150 8.76 11.35 -4.38
C ARG A 150 8.40 11.53 -5.86
N VAL A 151 7.78 10.52 -6.45
CA VAL A 151 7.27 10.55 -7.82
C VAL A 151 5.75 10.44 -7.77
N ARG A 152 5.05 11.49 -8.22
CA ARG A 152 3.59 11.45 -8.36
C ARG A 152 3.25 10.87 -9.72
N HIS A 153 2.86 9.61 -9.75
CA HIS A 153 2.16 9.04 -10.88
C HIS A 153 0.66 9.30 -10.73
N GLU A 154 -0.05 9.53 -11.84
CA GLU A 154 -1.51 9.48 -11.83
C GLU A 154 -1.92 8.05 -11.47
N ILE A 155 -2.74 7.91 -10.42
CA ILE A 155 -3.22 6.62 -9.94
C ILE A 155 -4.49 6.29 -10.72
N GLU A 156 -4.47 5.17 -11.43
CA GLU A 156 -5.62 4.66 -12.16
C GLU A 156 -6.40 3.67 -11.29
N ASP A 157 -7.70 3.48 -11.57
CA ASP A 157 -8.55 2.53 -10.83
C ASP A 157 -7.98 1.09 -10.88
N GLU A 158 -7.37 0.72 -12.01
CA GLU A 158 -6.70 -0.58 -12.19
C GLU A 158 -5.56 -0.80 -11.18
N ASP A 159 -4.91 0.27 -10.75
CA ASP A 159 -3.78 0.23 -9.81
C ASP A 159 -4.26 -0.05 -8.40
N ILE A 160 -5.38 0.58 -8.03
CA ILE A 160 -6.06 0.32 -6.75
C ILE A 160 -6.57 -1.12 -6.72
N VAL A 161 -7.16 -1.62 -7.82
CA VAL A 161 -7.59 -3.03 -7.90
C VAL A 161 -6.41 -3.98 -7.75
N ALA A 162 -5.28 -3.71 -8.44
CA ALA A 162 -4.07 -4.52 -8.31
C ALA A 162 -3.50 -4.49 -6.88
N PHE A 163 -3.52 -3.32 -6.24
CA PHE A 163 -3.10 -3.14 -4.84
C PHE A 163 -3.98 -3.92 -3.87
N ILE A 164 -5.30 -3.85 -4.03
CA ILE A 164 -6.26 -4.58 -3.19
C ILE A 164 -6.08 -6.09 -3.34
N ALA A 165 -5.88 -6.59 -4.56
CA ALA A 165 -5.61 -8.01 -4.80
C ALA A 165 -4.34 -8.49 -4.08
N GLU A 166 -3.30 -7.65 -4.03
CA GLU A 166 -2.09 -7.93 -3.27
C GLU A 166 -2.31 -7.82 -1.75
N GLY A 167 -3.09 -6.84 -1.30
CA GLY A 167 -3.53 -6.71 0.09
C GLY A 167 -4.27 -7.96 0.58
N ARG A 168 -5.17 -8.51 -0.24
CA ARG A 168 -5.85 -9.79 0.02
C ARG A 168 -4.85 -10.93 0.19
N ARG A 169 -3.95 -11.13 -0.78
CA ARG A 169 -2.91 -12.18 -0.73
C ARG A 169 -2.04 -12.05 0.52
N THR A 170 -1.67 -10.82 0.86
CA THR A 170 -0.85 -10.53 2.04
C THR A 170 -1.60 -10.88 3.32
N LEU A 171 -2.87 -10.50 3.42
CA LEU A 171 -3.73 -10.81 4.56
C LEU A 171 -3.97 -12.32 4.73
N GLU A 172 -4.11 -13.08 3.64
CA GLU A 172 -4.20 -14.55 3.68
C GLU A 172 -2.94 -15.19 4.31
N ARG A 173 -1.78 -14.53 4.20
CA ARG A 173 -0.51 -14.95 4.80
C ARG A 173 -0.25 -14.35 6.18
N TYR A 174 -1.25 -13.74 6.82
CA TYR A 174 -1.10 -13.04 8.10
C TYR A 174 -0.49 -13.89 9.21
N SER A 175 -0.82 -15.18 9.27
CA SER A 175 -0.27 -16.11 10.27
C SER A 175 1.26 -16.22 10.22
N THR A 176 1.86 -15.97 9.06
CA THR A 176 3.32 -16.05 8.85
C THR A 176 4.03 -14.79 9.32
N HIS A 177 3.54 -13.60 8.99
CA HIS A 177 4.26 -12.35 9.26
C HIS A 177 3.71 -11.55 10.46
N LYS A 178 2.42 -11.72 10.81
CA LYS A 178 1.75 -11.09 11.97
C LYS A 178 1.97 -9.57 12.09
N ARG A 179 2.07 -8.89 10.94
CA ARG A 179 2.35 -7.44 10.84
C ARG A 179 1.05 -6.65 10.97
N ARG A 180 1.02 -5.68 11.89
CA ARG A 180 -0.19 -4.91 12.22
C ARG A 180 -0.66 -4.03 11.06
N GLY A 181 0.25 -3.48 10.29
CA GLY A 181 -0.01 -2.61 9.14
C GLY A 181 -0.84 -3.29 8.06
N VAL A 182 -0.73 -4.61 7.91
CA VAL A 182 -1.59 -5.39 7.00
C VAL A 182 -3.04 -5.41 7.47
N LEU A 183 -3.28 -5.43 8.78
CA LEU A 183 -4.63 -5.32 9.32
C LEU A 183 -5.18 -3.90 9.16
N LEU A 184 -4.33 -2.87 9.28
CA LEU A 184 -4.74 -1.49 8.99
C LEU A 184 -5.10 -1.30 7.50
N LEU A 185 -4.36 -1.92 6.58
CA LEU A 185 -4.74 -2.00 5.17
C LEU A 185 -6.12 -2.65 5.03
N ALA A 186 -6.32 -3.80 5.65
CA ALA A 186 -7.61 -4.50 5.58
C ALA A 186 -8.76 -3.67 6.16
N LEU A 187 -8.49 -2.86 7.19
CA LEU A 187 -9.45 -1.96 7.81
C LEU A 187 -9.76 -0.75 6.90
N ALA A 188 -8.78 -0.23 6.16
CA ALA A 188 -8.99 0.85 5.19
C ALA A 188 -9.87 0.36 4.02
N PHE A 189 -9.59 -0.83 3.48
CA PHE A 189 -10.28 -1.42 2.34
C PHE A 189 -11.40 -2.40 2.71
N ALA A 190 -11.98 -2.27 3.89
CA ALA A 190 -12.88 -3.27 4.44
C ALA A 190 -14.25 -3.35 3.74
N ASP A 191 -14.61 -2.32 2.96
CA ASP A 191 -15.78 -2.34 2.08
C ASP A 191 -15.55 -3.13 0.79
N HIS A 192 -14.30 -3.40 0.44
CA HIS A 192 -13.99 -4.19 -0.74
C HIS A 192 -14.31 -5.68 -0.48
N PRO A 193 -15.16 -6.32 -1.31
CA PRO A 193 -15.65 -7.68 -1.04
C PRO A 193 -14.55 -8.72 -0.83
N GLU A 194 -13.44 -8.59 -1.57
CA GLU A 194 -12.31 -9.50 -1.48
C GLU A 194 -11.57 -9.42 -0.13
N ILE A 195 -11.36 -8.22 0.39
CA ILE A 195 -10.72 -8.00 1.70
C ILE A 195 -11.67 -8.46 2.80
N ARG A 196 -12.94 -8.05 2.68
CA ARG A 196 -14.00 -8.40 3.62
C ARG A 196 -14.12 -9.91 3.81
N LYS A 197 -14.13 -10.66 2.72
CA LYS A 197 -14.19 -12.13 2.75
C LYS A 197 -13.06 -12.73 3.58
N VAL A 198 -11.83 -12.22 3.46
CA VAL A 198 -10.68 -12.76 4.20
C VAL A 198 -10.76 -12.42 5.69
N ILE A 199 -11.11 -11.18 6.07
CA ILE A 199 -11.22 -10.81 7.49
C ILE A 199 -12.42 -11.46 8.18
N GLU A 200 -13.49 -11.75 7.44
CA GLU A 200 -14.67 -12.46 7.98
C GLU A 200 -14.47 -13.97 8.05
N SER A 201 -13.56 -14.53 7.25
CA SER A 201 -13.22 -15.96 7.33
C SER A 201 -12.47 -16.28 8.62
N GLU A 202 -12.89 -17.35 9.32
CA GLU A 202 -12.25 -17.78 10.56
C GLU A 202 -10.75 -18.07 10.33
N GLY A 203 -9.88 -17.46 11.14
CA GLY A 203 -8.44 -17.61 11.00
C GLY A 203 -7.63 -16.58 11.80
N ALA A 204 -6.30 -16.61 11.64
CA ALA A 204 -5.39 -15.74 12.38
C ALA A 204 -5.64 -14.24 12.12
N ALA A 205 -5.92 -13.88 10.86
CA ALA A 205 -6.26 -12.50 10.48
C ALA A 205 -7.56 -12.03 11.15
N HIS A 206 -8.60 -12.87 11.16
CA HIS A 206 -9.87 -12.59 11.81
C HIS A 206 -9.73 -12.35 13.32
N THR A 207 -9.01 -13.25 14.03
CA THR A 207 -8.77 -13.09 15.47
C THR A 207 -7.97 -11.81 15.76
N ALA A 208 -6.93 -11.55 14.96
CA ALA A 208 -6.11 -10.36 15.12
C ALA A 208 -6.87 -9.08 14.77
N MET A 209 -7.79 -9.12 13.81
CA MET A 209 -8.67 -8.00 13.47
C MET A 209 -9.62 -7.65 14.62
N ASN A 210 -10.24 -8.66 15.27
CA ASN A 210 -11.04 -8.45 16.47
C ASN A 210 -10.22 -7.77 17.59
N GLY A 211 -8.99 -8.26 17.82
CA GLY A 211 -8.08 -7.64 18.78
C GLY A 211 -7.72 -6.20 18.40
N LEU A 212 -7.35 -5.97 17.14
CA LEU A 212 -7.03 -4.65 16.62
C LEU A 212 -8.21 -3.69 16.83
N LEU A 213 -9.41 -4.08 16.42
CA LEU A 213 -10.60 -3.23 16.50
C LEU A 213 -10.89 -2.81 17.95
N ARG A 214 -10.75 -3.71 18.92
CA ARG A 214 -10.97 -3.43 20.36
C ARG A 214 -10.01 -2.39 20.94
N TRP A 215 -8.76 -2.37 20.48
CA TRP A 215 -7.66 -1.67 21.16
C TRP A 215 -7.04 -0.54 20.36
N LEU A 216 -7.26 -0.51 19.04
CA LEU A 216 -6.70 0.51 18.18
C LEU A 216 -7.39 1.86 18.41
N ARG A 217 -6.60 2.81 18.93
CA ARG A 217 -6.99 4.20 19.18
C ARG A 217 -6.80 5.05 17.92
N SER A 218 -7.49 4.71 16.84
CA SER A 218 -7.47 5.49 15.60
C SER A 218 -8.89 5.92 15.18
N PRO A 219 -9.03 7.09 14.53
CA PRO A 219 -10.28 7.47 13.88
C PRO A 219 -10.79 6.39 12.91
N LEU A 220 -9.91 5.77 12.13
CA LEU A 220 -10.29 4.70 11.19
C LEU A 220 -10.97 3.51 11.91
N ALA A 221 -10.39 3.02 13.01
CA ALA A 221 -10.97 1.91 13.76
C ALA A 221 -12.31 2.27 14.41
N ARG A 222 -12.46 3.51 14.86
CA ARG A 222 -13.73 4.02 15.40
C ARG A 222 -14.82 4.00 14.32
N THR A 223 -14.53 4.52 13.13
CA THR A 223 -15.47 4.51 11.99
C THR A 223 -15.90 3.08 11.66
N ARG A 224 -14.94 2.17 11.51
CA ARG A 224 -15.24 0.75 11.23
C ARG A 224 -16.02 0.06 12.36
N ALA A 225 -15.73 0.36 13.63
CA ALA A 225 -16.50 -0.18 14.75
C ALA A 225 -17.97 0.27 14.70
N ILE A 226 -18.25 1.52 14.31
CA ILE A 226 -19.63 2.01 14.14
C ILE A 226 -20.34 1.27 13.01
N GLU A 227 -19.67 1.08 11.88
CA GLU A 227 -20.21 0.38 10.71
C GLU A 227 -20.48 -1.10 10.99
N TRP A 228 -19.63 -1.73 11.79
CA TRP A 228 -19.69 -3.17 12.08
C TRP A 228 -20.36 -3.52 13.40
N LEU A 229 -21.02 -2.57 14.07
CA LEU A 229 -21.72 -2.84 15.32
C LEU A 229 -22.82 -3.92 15.15
N GLY A 230 -23.44 -3.98 13.97
CA GLY A 230 -24.44 -4.99 13.62
C GLY A 230 -23.88 -6.22 12.90
N SER A 231 -22.55 -6.35 12.75
CA SER A 231 -21.93 -7.52 12.14
C SER A 231 -21.94 -8.69 13.13
N ASP A 232 -22.34 -9.88 12.69
CA ASP A 232 -22.22 -11.10 13.51
C ASP A 232 -20.75 -11.40 13.87
N THR A 233 -19.84 -11.05 12.95
CA THR A 233 -18.42 -11.38 13.00
C THR A 233 -17.61 -10.43 13.89
N PHE A 234 -17.95 -9.14 13.88
CA PHE A 234 -17.18 -8.09 14.57
C PHE A 234 -17.99 -7.29 15.59
N GLY A 235 -19.29 -7.52 15.72
CA GLY A 235 -20.20 -6.72 16.56
C GLY A 235 -19.74 -6.64 18.02
N ALA A 236 -19.28 -7.74 18.60
CA ALA A 236 -18.76 -7.76 19.97
C ALA A 236 -17.49 -6.89 20.12
N ALA A 237 -16.53 -7.02 19.20
CA ALA A 237 -15.30 -6.21 19.23
C ALA A 237 -15.58 -4.73 18.96
N SER A 238 -16.52 -4.43 18.07
CA SER A 238 -17.03 -3.09 17.81
C SER A 238 -17.67 -2.47 19.05
N LEU A 239 -18.55 -3.21 19.73
CA LEU A 239 -19.19 -2.77 20.97
C LEU A 239 -18.16 -2.49 22.07
N ASP A 240 -17.21 -3.40 22.27
CA ASP A 240 -16.11 -3.23 23.22
C ASP A 240 -15.33 -1.93 22.94
N ARG A 241 -14.97 -1.69 21.67
CA ARG A 241 -14.23 -0.48 21.26
C ARG A 241 -15.01 0.79 21.54
N LEU A 242 -16.30 0.80 21.22
CA LEU A 242 -17.17 1.97 21.38
C LEU A 242 -17.55 2.22 22.84
N SER A 243 -17.60 1.19 23.68
CA SER A 243 -17.85 1.33 25.12
C SER A 243 -16.69 2.02 25.87
N ARG A 244 -15.49 1.98 25.30
CA ARG A 244 -14.25 2.55 25.86
C ARG A 244 -13.92 3.90 25.25
N ALA A 245 -14.91 4.75 25.04
CA ALA A 245 -14.70 6.07 24.48
C ALA A 245 -13.80 6.90 25.42
N GLU A 246 -12.58 7.23 24.98
CA GLU A 246 -11.52 7.84 25.80
C GLU A 246 -11.36 9.34 25.55
N SER A 247 -11.89 9.85 24.43
CA SER A 247 -11.90 11.28 24.10
C SER A 247 -13.31 11.84 23.89
N ALA A 248 -13.44 13.16 23.99
CA ALA A 248 -14.69 13.86 23.68
C ALA A 248 -15.16 13.56 22.24
N GLU A 249 -14.23 13.42 21.30
CA GLU A 249 -14.50 13.04 19.91
C GLU A 249 -15.03 11.60 19.79
N ASP A 250 -14.49 10.65 20.57
CA ASP A 250 -15.05 9.28 20.63
C ASP A 250 -16.53 9.34 21.09
N HIS A 251 -16.80 10.10 22.16
CA HIS A 251 -18.14 10.24 22.74
C HIS A 251 -19.11 10.89 21.77
N GLU A 252 -18.70 11.98 21.12
CA GLU A 252 -19.53 12.69 20.16
C GLU A 252 -19.92 11.80 18.97
N CYS A 253 -18.99 11.00 18.45
CA CYS A 253 -19.25 10.13 17.30
C CYS A 253 -20.34 9.09 17.63
N VAL A 254 -20.24 8.46 18.80
CA VAL A 254 -21.25 7.52 19.31
C VAL A 254 -22.59 8.22 19.49
N LEU A 255 -22.61 9.39 20.16
CA LEU A 255 -23.83 10.15 20.39
C LEU A 255 -24.52 10.59 19.10
N ARG A 256 -23.76 11.06 18.09
CA ARG A 256 -24.29 11.41 16.77
C ARG A 256 -24.98 10.21 16.13
N ARG A 257 -24.37 9.02 16.17
CA ARG A 257 -24.97 7.80 15.61
C ARG A 257 -26.20 7.34 16.39
N SER A 258 -26.13 7.30 17.71
CA SER A 258 -27.28 6.96 18.58
C SER A 258 -28.45 7.91 18.34
N HIS A 259 -28.19 9.22 18.22
CA HIS A 259 -29.22 10.21 17.88
C HIS A 259 -29.87 9.95 16.51
N LEU A 260 -29.09 9.51 15.51
CA LEU A 260 -29.64 9.14 14.20
C LEU A 260 -30.50 7.87 14.26
N LEU A 261 -30.10 6.87 15.06
CA LEU A 261 -30.91 5.66 15.27
C LEU A 261 -32.26 5.98 15.94
N LEU A 262 -32.30 6.96 16.85
CA LEU A 262 -33.54 7.45 17.46
C LEU A 262 -34.40 8.29 16.49
N ARG A 263 -33.87 8.69 15.33
CA ARG A 263 -34.57 9.53 14.33
C ARG A 263 -34.43 8.94 12.92
N PRO A 264 -35.06 7.78 12.64
CA PRO A 264 -34.87 7.04 11.39
C PRO A 264 -35.18 7.87 10.13
N SER A 265 -36.16 8.77 10.16
CA SER A 265 -36.46 9.68 9.04
C SER A 265 -35.30 10.62 8.71
N ARG A 266 -34.53 11.06 9.71
CA ARG A 266 -33.34 11.91 9.51
C ARG A 266 -32.17 11.08 8.99
N ALA A 267 -32.01 9.86 9.49
CA ALA A 267 -31.03 8.92 8.97
C ALA A 267 -31.29 8.60 7.48
N ALA A 268 -32.54 8.34 7.10
CA ALA A 268 -32.93 8.07 5.71
C ALA A 268 -32.66 9.27 4.78
N ARG A 269 -32.85 10.51 5.26
CA ARG A 269 -32.51 11.72 4.49
C ARG A 269 -31.01 11.90 4.35
N LEU A 270 -30.23 11.65 5.40
CA LEU A 270 -28.77 11.71 5.34
C LEU A 270 -28.20 10.67 4.38
N SER A 271 -28.75 9.44 4.34
CA SER A 271 -28.30 8.42 3.39
C SER A 271 -28.57 8.77 1.92
N MET A 272 -29.50 9.69 1.65
CA MET A 272 -29.76 10.19 0.29
C MET A 272 -28.78 11.30 -0.13
N LEU A 273 -28.04 11.88 0.81
CA LEU A 273 -27.00 12.86 0.50
C LEU A 273 -25.75 12.12 0.07
N SER A 274 -25.59 11.87 -1.23
CA SER A 274 -24.28 11.51 -1.78
C SER A 274 -23.39 12.75 -1.66
N ILE A 275 -22.42 12.72 -0.75
CA ILE A 275 -21.33 13.71 -0.77
C ILE A 275 -20.50 13.38 -2.00
N ARG A 276 -20.85 13.97 -3.14
CA ARG A 276 -19.93 14.03 -4.27
C ARG A 276 -18.91 15.11 -3.91
N ALA A 277 -17.69 14.69 -3.58
CA ALA A 277 -16.55 15.59 -3.54
C ALA A 277 -16.50 16.27 -4.91
N ARG A 278 -16.83 17.56 -4.94
CA ARG A 278 -16.75 18.35 -6.16
C ARG A 278 -15.31 18.79 -6.25
N THR A 279 -14.51 18.13 -7.08
CA THR A 279 -13.20 18.62 -7.47
C THR A 279 -13.43 19.96 -8.17
N ILE A 280 -13.14 21.06 -7.48
CA ILE A 280 -13.17 22.39 -8.08
C ILE A 280 -11.87 22.47 -8.89
N GLU A 281 -11.98 22.37 -10.22
CA GLU A 281 -10.85 22.62 -11.12
C GLU A 281 -10.23 23.98 -10.80
N GLY A 282 -9.03 23.97 -10.23
CA GLY A 282 -8.22 25.17 -10.00
C GLY A 282 -8.07 25.66 -8.55
N SER A 283 -8.67 25.01 -7.54
CA SER A 283 -8.40 25.36 -6.14
C SER A 283 -7.97 24.16 -5.32
N SER A 284 -6.76 24.21 -4.76
CA SER A 284 -6.22 23.23 -3.81
C SER A 284 -6.86 23.30 -2.41
N GLU A 285 -8.05 23.87 -2.27
CA GLU A 285 -8.82 23.88 -1.03
C GLU A 285 -10.04 22.97 -1.16
N VAL A 286 -10.06 21.91 -0.35
CA VAL A 286 -11.22 21.04 -0.17
C VAL A 286 -12.29 21.84 0.57
N TYR A 287 -13.32 22.28 -0.15
CA TYR A 287 -14.51 22.87 0.47
C TYR A 287 -15.33 21.79 1.16
N ILE A 288 -15.10 21.62 2.46
CA ILE A 288 -16.05 20.92 3.33
C ILE A 288 -17.10 21.94 3.73
N PRO A 289 -18.37 21.82 3.29
CA PRO A 289 -19.41 22.71 3.78
C PRO A 289 -19.57 22.47 5.27
N THR A 290 -18.99 23.36 6.09
CA THR A 290 -19.33 23.47 7.50
C THR A 290 -20.75 23.99 7.56
N GLY A 291 -21.72 23.08 7.56
CA GLY A 291 -23.09 23.40 7.90
C GLY A 291 -23.11 23.94 9.32
N THR A 292 -23.09 25.26 9.46
CA THR A 292 -23.41 25.94 10.72
C THR A 292 -24.85 25.63 11.06
N ALA A 293 -25.04 24.93 12.18
CA ALA A 293 -26.31 24.82 12.88
C ALA A 293 -26.59 26.09 13.68
#